data_AF-A0A5C6XQE2-F1
#
_entry.id   AF-A0A5C6XQE2-F1
#
_cell.length_a   1.000
_cell.length_b   1.000
_cell.length_c   1.000
_cell.angle_alpha   90.00
_cell.angle_beta   90.00
_cell.angle_gamma   90.00
#
_symmetry.space_group_name_H-M   'P 1'
#
loop_
_entity.id
_entity.type
_entity.pdbx_description
1 polymer ?
#
loop_
_entity_poly.entity_id
_entity_poly.type
_entity_poly.pdbx_seq_one_letter_code
_entity_poly.pdbx_strand_id
1 'polypeptide(L)' 'MEIKKPKVETYYICIDEDNKARHHGSVKPNRCLKTADKLETFISKKKWIERLNFYGVKYEDKNYLK' A
#
# COMPACT_ATOMS: atom_id res chain seq x y z
N MET A 1 10.90 -1.61 7.86
CA MET A 1 9.64 -1.45 8.64
C MET A 1 8.77 -2.69 8.45
N GLU A 2 7.79 -2.96 9.33
CA GLU A 2 6.93 -4.15 9.20
C GLU A 2 5.47 -3.90 9.60
N ILE A 3 4.54 -4.54 8.87
CA ILE A 3 3.12 -4.66 9.22
C ILE A 3 2.95 -5.98 9.96
N LYS A 4 2.70 -5.93 11.28
CA LYS A 4 2.44 -7.13 12.09
C LYS A 4 0.95 -7.37 12.19
N LYS A 5 0.47 -8.45 11.56
CA LYS A 5 -0.87 -9.04 11.74
C LYS A 5 -1.98 -7.97 11.83
N PRO A 6 -2.28 -7.24 10.74
CA PRO A 6 -3.33 -6.26 10.79
C PRO A 6 -4.67 -6.97 11.05
N LYS A 7 -5.56 -6.35 11.84
CA LYS A 7 -6.89 -6.90 12.15
C LYS A 7 -7.85 -6.82 10.95
N VAL A 8 -7.57 -5.87 10.05
CA VAL A 8 -8.37 -5.56 8.86
C VAL A 8 -7.46 -5.54 7.64
N GLU A 9 -8.03 -5.64 6.44
CA GLU A 9 -7.23 -5.45 5.23
C GLU A 9 -6.57 -4.07 5.28
N THR A 10 -5.24 -4.06 5.16
CA THR A 10 -4.43 -2.86 5.29
C THR A 10 -3.66 -2.65 4.00
N TYR A 11 -3.92 -1.56 3.33
CA TYR A 11 -3.20 -1.14 2.14
C TYR A 11 -1.86 -0.55 2.53
N TYR A 12 -0.86 -0.70 1.68
CA TYR A 12 0.48 -0.19 1.94
C TYR A 12 1.12 0.40 0.69
N ILE A 13 2.04 1.33 0.92
CA ILE A 13 2.95 1.88 -0.07
C ILE A 13 4.36 1.79 0.51
N CYS A 14 5.25 1.10 -0.19
CA CYS A 14 6.68 1.09 0.07
C CYS A 14 7.31 2.25 -0.70
N ILE A 15 8.00 3.10 0.04
CA ILE A 15 8.62 4.33 -0.43
C ILE A 15 10.12 4.18 -0.24
N ASP A 16 10.89 4.40 -1.31
CA ASP A 16 12.34 4.39 -1.24
C ASP A 16 12.91 5.68 -0.61
N GLU A 17 14.23 5.74 -0.51
CA GLU A 17 14.92 6.90 0.08
C GLU A 17 14.72 8.19 -0.73
N ASP A 18 14.46 8.07 -2.03
CA ASP A 18 14.13 9.18 -2.95
C ASP A 18 12.65 9.64 -2.86
N ASN A 19 11.89 9.13 -1.88
CA ASN A 19 10.45 9.37 -1.73
C ASN A 19 9.60 8.91 -2.94
N LYS A 20 10.08 7.91 -3.69
CA LYS A 20 9.32 7.31 -4.80
C LYS A 20 8.63 6.04 -4.34
N ALA A 21 7.38 5.86 -4.77
CA ALA A 21 6.65 4.63 -4.52
C ALA A 21 7.22 3.51 -5.38
N ARG A 22 7.88 2.53 -4.74
CA ARG A 22 8.47 1.34 -5.39
C ARG A 22 7.48 0.20 -5.50
N HIS A 23 6.76 -0.06 -4.40
CA HIS A 23 5.80 -1.15 -4.30
C HIS A 23 4.54 -0.67 -3.59
N HIS A 24 3.39 -1.21 -3.97
CA HIS A 24 2.13 -0.92 -3.30
C HIS A 24 1.22 -2.15 -3.37
N GLY A 25 0.35 -2.32 -2.39
CA GLY A 25 -0.58 -3.44 -2.35
C GLY A 25 -1.46 -3.44 -1.12
N SER A 26 -2.07 -4.58 -0.83
CA SER A 26 -2.81 -4.83 0.42
C SER A 26 -2.28 -6.04 1.17
N VAL A 27 -2.32 -5.96 2.49
CA VAL A 27 -2.04 -7.05 3.42
C VAL A 27 -3.36 -7.50 4.01
N LYS A 28 -3.70 -8.77 3.76
CA LYS A 28 -4.87 -9.40 4.37
C LYS A 28 -4.73 -9.50 5.88
N PRO A 29 -5.84 -9.56 6.63
CA PRO A 29 -5.80 -9.76 8.07
C PRO A 29 -4.93 -10.95 8.47
N ASN A 30 -4.25 -10.85 9.61
CA ASN A 30 -3.36 -11.89 10.16
C ASN A 30 -2.14 -12.25 9.29
N ARG A 31 -1.90 -11.55 8.18
CA ARG A 31 -0.65 -11.68 7.43
C ARG A 31 0.37 -10.63 7.88
N CYS A 32 1.64 -10.95 7.72
CA CYS A 32 2.71 -10.01 7.99
C CYS A 32 3.36 -9.57 6.67
N LEU A 33 3.79 -8.31 6.62
CA LEU A 33 4.63 -7.78 5.55
C LEU A 33 5.89 -7.20 6.18
N LYS A 34 7.06 -7.61 5.68
CA LYS A 34 8.35 -7.05 6.07
C LYS A 34 8.99 -6.41 4.85
N THR A 35 9.44 -5.17 4.98
CA THR A 35 10.19 -4.46 3.94
C THR A 35 11.37 -3.70 4.53
N ALA A 36 12.43 -3.53 3.75
CA ALA A 36 13.54 -2.63 4.09
C ALA A 36 13.18 -1.17 3.87
N ASP A 37 12.22 -0.90 2.96
CA ASP A 37 11.79 0.44 2.58
C ASP A 37 10.99 1.16 3.67
N LYS A 38 10.80 2.48 3.50
CA LYS A 38 9.81 3.22 4.28
C LYS A 38 8.43 2.73 3.91
N LEU A 39 7.54 2.66 4.89
CA LEU A 39 6.24 2.03 4.74
C LEU A 39 5.15 2.97 5.22
N GLU A 40 4.25 3.36 4.31
CA GLU A 40 2.98 4.01 4.66
C GLU A 40 1.84 2.99 4.61
N THR A 41 0.98 2.98 5.63
CA THR A 41 -0.15 2.04 5.73
C THR A 41 -1.49 2.75 5.84
N PHE A 42 -2.51 2.21 5.19
CA PHE A 42 -3.84 2.79 5.11
C PHE A 42 -4.90 1.72 5.31
N ILE A 43 -5.93 2.01 6.10
CA ILE A 43 -7.10 1.14 6.22
C ILE A 43 -8.12 1.42 5.10
N SER A 44 -8.20 2.68 4.65
CA SER A 44 -9.13 3.09 3.60
C SER A 44 -8.48 3.01 2.23
N LYS A 45 -9.07 2.19 1.34
CA LYS A 45 -8.68 2.09 -0.08
C LYS A 45 -8.68 3.45 -0.77
N LYS A 46 -9.64 4.33 -0.47
CA LYS A 46 -9.72 5.68 -1.06
C LYS A 46 -8.49 6.51 -0.71
N LYS A 47 -8.15 6.61 0.59
CA LYS A 47 -6.95 7.33 1.05
C LYS A 47 -5.67 6.76 0.46
N TRP A 48 -5.59 5.44 0.34
CA TRP A 48 -4.47 4.78 -0.30
C TRP A 48 -4.32 5.17 -1.79
N ILE A 49 -5.42 5.18 -2.55
CA ILE A 49 -5.42 5.61 -3.95
C ILE A 49 -5.04 7.09 -4.09
N GLU A 50 -5.58 7.96 -3.23
CA GLU A 50 -5.21 9.39 -3.20
C GLU A 50 -3.69 9.55 -2.97
N ARG A 51 -3.12 8.75 -2.06
CA ARG A 51 -1.69 8.77 -1.80
C ARG A 51 -0.87 8.20 -2.96
N LEU A 52 -1.33 7.15 -3.63
CA LEU A 52 -0.67 6.62 -4.82
C LEU A 52 -0.61 7.66 -5.94
N ASN A 53 -1.71 8.38 -6.17
CA ASN A 53 -1.75 9.48 -7.14
C ASN A 53 -0.78 10.61 -6.76
N PHE A 54 -0.65 10.93 -5.47
CA PHE A 54 0.35 11.89 -4.98
C PHE A 54 1.78 11.45 -5.34
N TYR A 55 2.07 10.15 -5.28
CA TYR A 55 3.35 9.57 -5.71
C TYR A 55 3.45 9.34 -7.24
N GLY A 56 2.48 9.79 -8.03
CA GLY A 56 2.45 9.60 -9.49
C GLY A 56 2.14 8.16 -9.93
N VAL A 57 1.70 7.30 -9.02
CA VAL A 57 1.31 5.92 -9.31
C VAL A 57 -0.17 5.89 -9.69
N LYS A 58 -0.46 5.66 -10.97
CA LYS A 58 -1.82 5.43 -11.45
C LYS A 58 -2.23 4.00 -11.10
N TYR A 59 -3.09 3.87 -10.10
CA TYR A 59 -3.70 2.59 -9.76
C TYR A 59 -4.98 2.40 -10.56
N GLU A 60 -4.89 1.62 -11.64
CA GLU A 60 -6.06 1.12 -12.37
C GLU A 60 -6.48 -0.21 -11.76
N ASP A 61 -7.62 -0.22 -11.07
CA ASP A 61 -8.19 -1.45 -10.52
C ASP A 61 -8.68 -2.31 -11.69
N LYS A 62 -7.81 -3.20 -12.19
CA LYS A 62 -8.10 -4.12 -13.31
C LYS A 62 -9.23 -5.14 -13.02
N ASN A 63 -9.98 -5.00 -11.92
CA ASN A 63 -11.13 -5.83 -11.55
C ASN A 63 -12.51 -5.17 -11.83
N TYR A 64 -12.55 -3.99 -12.46
CA TYR A 64 -13.81 -3.36 -12.93
C TYR A 64 -14.19 -3.69 -14.39
N LEU A 65 -13.67 -4.78 -14.95
CA LEU A 65 -14.13 -5.32 -16.22
C LEU A 65 -14.59 -6.77 -15.99
N LYS A 66 -15.87 -6.91 -15.70
CA LYS A 66 -16.61 -8.16 -15.86
C LYS A 66 -17.82 -7.89 -16.73
#